data_AF-A0A8B3E8N6-F1
#
_entry.id   AF-A0A8B3E8N6-F1
#
_cell.length_a   1.000
_cell.length_b   1.000
_cell.length_c   1.000
_cell.angle_alpha   90.00
_cell.angle_beta   90.00
_cell.angle_gamma   90.00
#
_symmetry.space_group_name_H-M   'P 1'
#
loop_
_entity.id
_entity.type
_entity.pdbx_description
1 polymer ?
#
loop_
_entity_poly.entity_id
_entity_poly.type
_entity_poly.pdbx_seq_one_letter_code
_entity_poly.pdbx_strand_id
1 'polypeptide(L)'
;MGFFNVIKNEVKAAVGYQQNFTALLEAKDISRALNYMQDRSGFAEKALLEYKVENHEVMKRQDKAVYDKKGNFLRWQKRWKIPIPYQSFINEIALVFLYGRPVKWTQRSKGTDYAFEQYIKLLEHLRFNANVREAKRVAGAEGTSAMLFHVFRNKEGKPDVLLNVLSKQNGDDIYLIKDQYKRMTAFAWGYYLNESGNRSIYHVDIYKDDTVYYCKRVSVGWEVKAIPNVIGKIPVILFEQELEHEGTQPMIHRVESMESTDADVNDRFANPAMVATAEVLNSLPKAEEEAKLFILKNGGKIEYLTWDQASQSKANEYERLDKHILSKSFTPNIDFDNMKSLGNLSAKAIRKVMLLAVIKAEKRKETHDNYMNRTGNLLRAILGNVLDYQHKAEYEALQLGHEFQEPFGEDVSDILADISKQYNDGAMSRQTYVEMSYLIKDAKTEIERLKQEDLEAIAKQQELNKIDVFGGGE
;
A
#
# COMPACT_ATOMS: atom_id res chain seq x y z
N MET A 1 18.32 -44.34 9.68
CA MET A 1 19.52 -43.50 9.42
C MET A 1 19.41 -42.69 8.10
N GLY A 2 18.23 -42.14 7.75
CA GLY A 2 18.04 -41.37 6.50
C GLY A 2 17.81 -39.87 6.70
N PHE A 3 17.02 -39.50 7.71
CA PHE A 3 16.64 -38.09 7.95
C PHE A 3 17.79 -37.19 8.41
N PHE A 4 18.65 -37.67 9.31
CA PHE A 4 19.79 -36.88 9.81
C PHE A 4 20.85 -36.58 8.75
N ASN A 5 21.03 -37.46 7.76
CA ASN A 5 22.02 -37.26 6.69
C ASN A 5 21.51 -36.31 5.59
N VAL A 6 20.21 -36.30 5.31
CA VAL A 6 19.59 -35.36 4.35
C VAL A 6 19.64 -33.93 4.90
N ILE A 7 19.22 -33.73 6.15
CA ILE A 7 19.30 -32.41 6.82
C ILE A 7 20.75 -31.91 6.89
N LYS A 8 21.72 -32.79 7.17
CA LYS A 8 23.14 -32.42 7.25
C LYS A 8 23.75 -32.07 5.88
N ASN A 9 23.33 -32.73 4.80
CA ASN A 9 23.77 -32.41 3.44
C ASN A 9 23.12 -31.13 2.92
N GLU A 10 21.85 -30.87 3.23
CA GLU A 10 21.14 -29.64 2.86
C GLU A 10 21.68 -28.42 3.60
N VAL A 11 21.94 -28.54 4.91
CA VAL A 11 22.61 -27.49 5.68
C VAL A 11 24.01 -27.22 5.12
N LYS A 12 24.76 -28.25 4.73
CA LYS A 12 26.08 -28.07 4.07
C LYS A 12 25.98 -27.37 2.71
N ALA A 13 24.92 -27.61 1.93
CA ALA A 13 24.72 -26.92 0.65
C ALA A 13 24.37 -25.43 0.85
N ALA A 14 23.49 -25.11 1.81
CA ALA A 14 23.17 -23.71 2.16
C ALA A 14 24.39 -22.97 2.73
N VAL A 15 25.17 -23.63 3.60
CA VAL A 15 26.43 -23.08 4.14
C VAL A 15 27.47 -22.91 3.04
N GLY A 16 27.59 -23.87 2.11
CA GLY A 16 28.47 -23.75 0.95
C GLY A 16 28.09 -22.60 0.01
N TYR A 17 26.79 -22.36 -0.20
CA TYR A 17 26.28 -21.22 -0.98
C TYR A 17 26.64 -19.88 -0.31
N GLN A 18 26.46 -19.77 1.01
CA GLN A 18 26.84 -18.59 1.77
C GLN A 18 28.36 -18.36 1.82
N GLN A 19 29.16 -19.43 1.92
CA GLN A 19 30.62 -19.35 1.87
C GLN A 19 31.10 -18.84 0.50
N ASN A 20 30.52 -19.34 -0.59
CA ASN A 20 30.85 -18.86 -1.93
C ASN A 20 30.46 -17.39 -2.13
N PHE A 21 29.29 -16.97 -1.64
CA PHE A 21 28.87 -15.57 -1.72
C PHE A 21 29.79 -14.65 -0.90
N THR A 22 30.16 -15.05 0.30
CA THR A 22 31.05 -14.27 1.18
C THR A 22 32.46 -14.17 0.60
N ALA A 23 32.99 -15.25 0.04
CA ALA A 23 34.28 -15.26 -0.66
C ALA A 23 34.30 -14.30 -1.87
N LEU A 24 33.18 -14.18 -2.61
CA LEU A 24 33.07 -13.23 -3.73
C LEU A 24 33.09 -11.77 -3.26
N LEU A 25 32.43 -11.47 -2.13
CA LEU A 25 32.47 -10.13 -1.52
C LEU A 25 33.88 -9.77 -1.03
N GLU A 26 34.59 -10.73 -0.41
CA GLU A 26 35.98 -10.56 0.02
C GLU A 26 36.93 -10.38 -1.17
N ALA A 27 36.69 -11.11 -2.27
CA ALA A 27 37.42 -10.98 -3.53
C ALA A 27 37.06 -9.73 -4.33
N LYS A 28 36.13 -8.90 -3.85
CA LYS A 28 35.60 -7.69 -4.52
C LYS A 28 34.98 -7.95 -5.90
N ASP A 29 34.53 -9.18 -6.16
CA ASP A 29 33.82 -9.55 -7.38
C ASP A 29 32.30 -9.36 -7.21
N ILE A 30 31.88 -8.10 -7.11
CA ILE A 30 30.50 -7.71 -6.83
C ILE A 30 29.57 -8.08 -7.99
N SER A 31 30.05 -8.03 -9.24
CA SER A 31 29.25 -8.41 -10.41
C SER A 31 28.81 -9.87 -10.34
N ARG A 32 29.70 -10.80 -9.98
CA ARG A 32 29.29 -12.19 -9.77
C ARG A 32 28.42 -12.34 -8.53
N ALA A 33 28.74 -11.64 -7.44
CA ALA A 33 27.93 -11.67 -6.22
C ALA A 33 26.46 -11.26 -6.50
N LEU A 34 26.23 -10.21 -7.30
CA LEU A 34 24.88 -9.77 -7.69
C LEU A 34 24.14 -10.80 -8.53
N ASN A 35 24.84 -11.53 -9.41
CA ASN A 35 24.23 -12.62 -10.19
C ASN A 35 23.78 -13.81 -9.30
N TYR A 36 24.34 -13.96 -8.10
CA TYR A 36 23.85 -14.93 -7.11
C TYR A 36 22.63 -14.43 -6.33
N MET A 37 22.31 -13.13 -6.40
CA MET A 37 21.15 -12.55 -5.76
C MET A 37 19.93 -12.63 -6.69
N GLN A 38 18.75 -12.77 -6.10
CA GLN A 38 17.50 -12.64 -6.83
C GLN A 38 17.24 -11.16 -7.11
N ASP A 39 17.29 -10.79 -8.39
CA ASP A 39 16.93 -9.46 -8.87
C ASP A 39 15.41 -9.31 -8.98
N ARG A 40 14.86 -8.31 -8.28
CA ARG A 40 13.42 -7.97 -8.32
C ARG A 40 13.11 -6.83 -9.28
N SER A 41 14.11 -6.10 -9.78
CA SER A 41 13.94 -4.91 -10.62
C SER A 41 13.19 -5.21 -11.91
N GLY A 42 13.53 -6.30 -12.61
CA GLY A 42 12.89 -6.66 -13.87
C GLY A 42 11.41 -7.07 -13.74
N PHE A 43 11.00 -7.61 -12.59
CA PHE A 43 9.57 -7.85 -12.31
C PHE A 43 8.86 -6.54 -12.00
N ALA A 44 9.46 -5.71 -11.16
CA ALA A 44 8.94 -4.41 -10.77
C ALA A 44 8.72 -3.48 -11.99
N GLU A 45 9.66 -3.44 -12.93
CA GLU A 45 9.52 -2.65 -14.17
C GLU A 45 8.31 -3.08 -15.00
N LYS A 46 8.08 -4.39 -15.15
CA LYS A 46 6.92 -4.91 -15.89
C LYS A 46 5.61 -4.53 -15.21
N ALA A 47 5.55 -4.70 -13.89
CA ALA A 47 4.37 -4.33 -13.11
C ALA A 47 4.07 -2.82 -13.18
N LEU A 48 5.10 -1.96 -13.20
CA LEU A 48 4.94 -0.52 -13.35
C LEU A 48 4.41 -0.09 -14.72
N LEU A 49 4.67 -0.87 -15.78
CA LEU A 49 4.08 -0.64 -17.10
C LEU A 49 2.56 -0.89 -17.09
N GLU A 50 2.10 -1.86 -16.30
CA GLU A 50 0.68 -2.18 -16.14
C GLU A 50 -0.02 -1.23 -15.15
N TYR A 51 0.69 -0.71 -14.15
CA TYR A 51 0.12 0.13 -13.10
C TYR A 51 -0.04 1.60 -13.51
N LYS A 52 0.90 2.15 -14.32
CA LYS A 52 0.87 3.55 -14.74
C LYS A 52 0.02 3.72 -16.00
N VAL A 53 -1.06 4.51 -15.89
CA VAL A 53 -1.99 4.84 -16.99
C VAL A 53 -1.33 5.32 -18.27
N GLU A 54 -0.19 6.01 -18.19
CA GLU A 54 0.59 6.47 -19.35
C GLU A 54 1.15 5.32 -20.21
N ASN A 55 1.37 4.15 -19.60
CA ASN A 55 1.99 2.98 -20.23
C ASN A 55 0.99 1.90 -20.65
N HIS A 56 -0.30 2.09 -20.34
CA HIS A 56 -1.35 1.13 -20.66
C HIS A 56 -1.40 0.82 -22.16
N GLU A 57 -1.85 -0.38 -22.53
CA GLU A 57 -1.88 -0.83 -23.92
C GLU A 57 -2.70 0.09 -24.83
N VAL A 58 -3.78 0.68 -24.30
CA VAL A 58 -4.63 1.64 -25.02
C VAL A 58 -3.85 2.86 -25.53
N MET A 59 -2.78 3.25 -24.82
CA MET A 59 -1.93 4.38 -25.23
C MET A 59 -1.13 4.08 -26.50
N LYS A 60 -0.88 2.80 -26.80
CA LYS A 60 -0.19 2.33 -28.01
C LYS A 60 -1.09 2.29 -29.24
N ARG A 61 -2.39 2.54 -29.10
CA ARG A 61 -3.35 2.60 -30.21
C ARG A 61 -2.89 3.63 -31.26
N GLN A 62 -2.71 3.19 -32.50
CA GLN A 62 -2.28 4.07 -33.58
C GLN A 62 -3.47 4.81 -34.21
N ASP A 63 -3.20 6.01 -34.70
CA ASP A 63 -4.14 6.78 -35.49
C ASP A 63 -4.46 6.05 -36.80
N LYS A 64 -5.67 6.26 -37.33
CA LYS A 64 -6.09 5.60 -38.58
C LYS A 64 -5.63 6.41 -39.78
N ALA A 65 -4.85 5.80 -40.67
CA ALA A 65 -4.62 6.39 -41.99
C ALA A 65 -5.93 6.37 -42.82
N VAL A 66 -6.34 7.53 -43.32
CA VAL A 66 -7.47 7.67 -44.25
C VAL A 66 -6.90 7.79 -45.65
N TYR A 67 -7.42 6.99 -46.58
CA TYR A 67 -7.01 6.97 -47.98
C TYR A 67 -8.17 7.40 -48.88
N ASP A 68 -7.85 8.02 -50.02
CA ASP A 68 -8.82 8.30 -51.08
C ASP A 68 -9.21 7.00 -51.84
N LYS A 69 -10.26 7.06 -52.66
CA LYS A 69 -10.73 5.97 -53.54
C LYS A 69 -9.65 5.41 -54.47
N LYS A 70 -8.59 6.19 -54.74
CA LYS A 70 -7.43 5.80 -55.55
C LYS A 70 -6.27 5.21 -54.73
N GLY A 71 -6.42 5.07 -53.41
CA GLY A 71 -5.40 4.51 -52.52
C GLY A 71 -4.33 5.50 -52.04
N ASN A 72 -4.48 6.79 -52.34
CA ASN A 72 -3.55 7.83 -51.88
C ASN A 72 -3.86 8.24 -50.44
N PHE A 73 -2.83 8.43 -49.62
CA PHE A 73 -2.98 8.92 -48.24
C PHE A 73 -3.58 10.34 -48.22
N LEU A 74 -4.67 10.53 -47.46
CA LEU A 74 -5.32 11.83 -47.26
C LEU A 74 -4.86 12.48 -45.96
N ARG A 75 -5.09 11.80 -44.84
CA ARG A 75 -4.78 12.32 -43.50
C ARG A 75 -4.77 11.23 -42.44
N TRP A 76 -4.15 11.53 -41.31
CA TRP A 76 -4.32 10.78 -40.08
C TRP A 76 -5.63 11.17 -39.41
N GLN A 77 -6.43 10.16 -39.08
CA GLN A 77 -7.59 10.32 -38.21
C GLN A 77 -7.15 9.95 -36.79
N LYS A 78 -7.10 10.97 -35.94
CA LYS A 78 -6.81 10.81 -34.51
C LYS A 78 -7.82 9.85 -33.87
N ARG A 79 -7.33 8.94 -33.04
CA ARG A 79 -8.17 8.06 -32.22
C ARG A 79 -8.06 8.43 -30.75
N TRP A 80 -9.15 8.27 -30.04
CA TRP A 80 -9.16 8.40 -28.59
C TRP A 80 -8.39 7.26 -27.93
N LYS A 81 -7.73 7.63 -26.82
CA LYS A 81 -6.96 6.76 -25.94
C LYS A 81 -7.37 7.12 -24.52
N ILE A 82 -8.27 6.34 -23.94
CA ILE A 82 -8.88 6.62 -22.65
C ILE A 82 -8.42 5.52 -21.68
N PRO A 83 -7.29 5.73 -20.97
CA PRO A 83 -6.85 4.82 -19.94
C PRO A 83 -7.62 5.08 -18.63
N ILE A 84 -7.96 4.03 -17.89
CA ILE A 84 -8.76 4.09 -16.66
C ILE A 84 -7.90 3.58 -15.49
N PRO A 85 -7.75 4.35 -14.39
CA PRO A 85 -6.82 4.04 -13.31
C PRO A 85 -7.37 3.01 -12.30
N TYR A 86 -7.87 1.86 -12.76
CA TYR A 86 -8.39 0.80 -11.88
C TYR A 86 -7.31 0.26 -10.92
N GLN A 87 -6.09 0.08 -11.41
CA GLN A 87 -4.98 -0.50 -10.65
C GLN A 87 -4.63 0.39 -9.44
N SER A 88 -4.56 1.71 -9.62
CA SER A 88 -4.25 2.64 -8.53
C SER A 88 -5.39 2.69 -7.52
N PHE A 89 -6.64 2.71 -7.98
CA PHE A 89 -7.82 2.69 -7.13
C PHE A 89 -7.88 1.43 -6.25
N ILE A 90 -7.73 0.25 -6.85
CA ILE A 90 -7.72 -1.05 -6.13
C ILE A 90 -6.63 -1.07 -5.05
N ASN A 91 -5.44 -0.58 -5.37
CA ASN A 91 -4.31 -0.57 -4.44
C ASN A 91 -4.53 0.42 -3.28
N GLU A 92 -5.04 1.62 -3.56
CA GLU A 92 -5.30 2.63 -2.52
C GLU A 92 -6.40 2.18 -1.56
N ILE A 93 -7.47 1.57 -2.08
CA ILE A 93 -8.52 1.00 -1.21
C ILE A 93 -7.93 -0.10 -0.32
N ALA A 94 -7.16 -1.04 -0.88
CA ALA A 94 -6.50 -2.08 -0.08
C ALA A 94 -5.55 -1.48 0.98
N LEU A 95 -4.91 -0.34 0.70
CA LEU A 95 -4.05 0.37 1.65
C LEU A 95 -4.84 0.98 2.79
N VAL A 96 -5.95 1.64 2.51
CA VAL A 96 -6.79 2.26 3.54
C VAL A 96 -7.34 1.21 4.49
N PHE A 97 -7.74 0.04 3.99
CA PHE A 97 -8.26 -1.02 4.85
C PHE A 97 -7.23 -1.66 5.78
N LEU A 98 -5.94 -1.60 5.43
CA LEU A 98 -4.86 -2.20 6.22
C LEU A 98 -4.17 -1.18 7.14
N TYR A 99 -3.83 0.00 6.61
CA TYR A 99 -3.06 1.05 7.28
C TYR A 99 -3.75 2.42 7.27
N GLY A 100 -5.06 2.46 7.03
CA GLY A 100 -5.85 3.69 7.12
C GLY A 100 -5.72 4.33 8.49
N ARG A 101 -5.81 3.51 9.54
CA ARG A 101 -5.42 3.86 10.90
C ARG A 101 -4.03 3.33 11.22
N PRO A 102 -3.21 4.08 11.99
CA PRO A 102 -1.90 3.61 12.46
C PRO A 102 -1.97 2.27 13.19
N VAL A 103 -0.90 1.48 13.10
CA VAL A 103 -0.77 0.27 13.93
C VAL A 103 -0.65 0.68 15.39
N LYS A 104 -1.43 0.06 16.26
CA LYS A 104 -1.36 0.30 17.70
C LYS A 104 -0.25 -0.57 18.28
N TRP A 105 0.75 0.05 18.88
CA TRP A 105 1.83 -0.64 19.58
C TRP A 105 1.48 -0.75 21.07
N THR A 106 1.76 -1.91 21.66
CA THR A 106 1.49 -2.18 23.07
C THR A 106 2.72 -2.75 23.76
N GLN A 107 2.91 -2.38 25.02
CA GLN A 107 3.94 -2.96 25.88
C GLN A 107 3.38 -4.20 26.56
N ARG A 108 4.02 -5.36 26.38
CA ARG A 108 3.66 -6.63 27.04
C ARG A 108 4.52 -6.94 28.27
N SER A 109 5.70 -6.34 28.36
CA SER A 109 6.65 -6.50 29.48
C SER A 109 6.37 -5.53 30.63
N LYS A 110 6.73 -5.91 31.85
CA LYS A 110 6.68 -5.05 33.05
C LYS A 110 8.03 -4.40 33.31
N GLY A 111 8.06 -3.13 33.71
CA GLY A 111 9.30 -2.42 34.09
C GLY A 111 10.18 -1.97 32.92
N THR A 112 9.60 -1.83 31.72
CA THR A 112 10.30 -1.41 30.50
C THR A 112 9.67 -0.14 29.91
N ASP A 113 9.08 0.69 30.76
CA ASP A 113 8.23 1.82 30.37
C ASP A 113 9.05 2.89 29.63
N TYR A 114 10.27 3.15 30.10
CA TYR A 114 11.21 4.06 29.43
C TYR A 114 11.54 3.58 28.01
N ALA A 115 11.92 2.31 27.86
CA ALA A 115 12.23 1.72 26.56
C ALA A 115 11.03 1.77 25.59
N PHE A 116 9.81 1.55 26.09
CA PHE A 116 8.59 1.66 25.28
C PHE A 116 8.30 3.11 24.88
N GLU A 117 8.47 4.07 25.78
CA GLU A 117 8.27 5.49 25.47
C GLU A 117 9.27 5.96 24.40
N GLN A 118 10.55 5.59 24.51
CA GLN A 118 11.56 5.90 23.48
C GLN A 118 11.25 5.21 22.15
N TYR A 119 10.71 4.00 22.18
CA TYR A 119 10.27 3.29 20.98
C TYR A 119 9.15 4.04 20.25
N ILE A 120 8.13 4.52 20.97
CA ILE A 120 7.04 5.32 20.38
C ILE A 120 7.58 6.65 19.82
N LYS A 121 8.44 7.35 20.58
CA LYS A 121 9.09 8.59 20.10
C LYS A 121 9.90 8.36 18.82
N LEU A 122 10.60 7.23 18.73
CA LEU A 122 11.35 6.87 17.53
C LEU A 122 10.44 6.63 16.33
N LEU A 123 9.31 5.94 16.51
CA LEU A 123 8.32 5.74 15.43
C LEU A 123 7.76 7.06 14.91
N GLU A 124 7.49 8.02 15.80
CA GLU A 124 7.04 9.36 15.44
C GLU A 124 8.13 10.14 14.70
N HIS A 125 9.36 10.12 15.22
CA HIS A 125 10.52 10.77 14.59
C HIS A 125 10.75 10.26 13.17
N LEU A 126 10.71 8.93 12.98
CA LEU A 126 10.85 8.27 11.69
C LEU A 126 9.63 8.41 10.77
N ARG A 127 8.54 9.03 11.24
CA ARG A 127 7.25 9.09 10.54
C ARG A 127 6.81 7.71 10.03
N PHE A 128 6.99 6.69 10.87
CA PHE A 128 6.85 5.28 10.49
C PHE A 128 5.52 4.98 9.79
N ASN A 129 4.42 5.56 10.27
CA ASN A 129 3.08 5.37 9.69
C ASN A 129 2.96 5.87 8.24
N ALA A 130 3.67 6.94 7.87
CA ALA A 130 3.69 7.42 6.49
C ALA A 130 4.51 6.48 5.60
N ASN A 131 5.70 6.09 6.08
CA ASN A 131 6.62 5.24 5.35
C ASN A 131 6.07 3.80 5.15
N VAL A 132 5.38 3.22 6.14
CA VAL A 132 4.75 1.90 5.99
C VAL A 132 3.60 1.92 4.97
N ARG A 133 2.83 3.02 4.92
CA ARG A 133 1.78 3.21 3.93
C ARG A 133 2.38 3.33 2.54
N GLU A 134 3.42 4.13 2.39
CA GLU A 134 4.15 4.24 1.13
C GLU A 134 4.72 2.89 0.69
N ALA A 135 5.41 2.17 1.58
CA ALA A 135 5.97 0.85 1.29
C ALA A 135 4.89 -0.15 0.85
N LYS A 136 3.75 -0.21 1.55
CA LYS A 136 2.61 -1.07 1.14
C LYS A 136 2.07 -0.67 -0.22
N ARG A 137 1.89 0.62 -0.48
CA ARG A 137 1.38 1.13 -1.76
C ARG A 137 2.29 0.69 -2.89
N VAL A 138 3.59 0.91 -2.74
CA VAL A 138 4.56 0.58 -3.77
C VAL A 138 4.66 -0.93 -3.97
N ALA A 139 4.70 -1.72 -2.89
CA ALA A 139 4.66 -3.18 -2.99
C ALA A 139 3.40 -3.70 -3.71
N GLY A 140 2.27 -2.97 -3.62
CA GLY A 140 1.04 -3.33 -4.35
C GLY A 140 1.05 -2.95 -5.83
N ALA A 141 1.93 -2.03 -6.22
CA ALA A 141 2.11 -1.58 -7.59
C ALA A 141 3.20 -2.38 -8.33
N GLU A 142 4.32 -2.69 -7.68
CA GLU A 142 5.49 -3.31 -8.30
C GLU A 142 5.87 -4.68 -7.69
N GLY A 143 5.12 -5.16 -6.70
CA GLY A 143 5.23 -6.48 -6.05
C GLY A 143 6.29 -6.59 -4.96
N THR A 144 7.26 -5.69 -4.93
CA THR A 144 8.29 -5.66 -3.88
C THR A 144 8.62 -4.21 -3.51
N SER A 145 8.71 -3.92 -2.22
CA SER A 145 9.29 -2.67 -1.72
C SER A 145 10.09 -2.96 -0.46
N ALA A 146 10.97 -2.05 -0.05
CA ALA A 146 11.76 -2.22 1.16
C ALA A 146 11.82 -0.94 1.99
N MET A 147 11.75 -1.07 3.31
CA MET A 147 12.02 0.01 4.25
C MET A 147 13.43 -0.18 4.80
N LEU A 148 14.36 0.69 4.42
CA LEU A 148 15.75 0.67 4.86
C LEU A 148 15.97 1.66 6.00
N PHE A 149 16.52 1.16 7.11
CA PHE A 149 16.91 1.94 8.27
C PHE A 149 18.40 2.25 8.21
N HIS A 150 18.75 3.44 7.74
CA HIS A 150 20.13 3.89 7.64
C HIS A 150 20.56 4.61 8.91
N VAL A 151 21.53 4.07 9.62
CA VAL A 151 22.11 4.69 10.81
C VAL A 151 23.27 5.59 10.41
N PHE A 152 23.27 6.83 10.89
CA PHE A 152 24.29 7.82 10.61
C PHE A 152 24.60 8.67 11.85
N ARG A 153 25.64 9.51 11.76
CA ARG A 153 25.91 10.54 12.78
C ARG A 153 25.35 11.87 12.29
N ASN A 154 24.50 12.49 13.08
CA ASN A 154 23.91 13.78 12.75
C ASN A 154 24.95 14.91 12.84
N LYS A 155 24.53 16.14 12.52
CA LYS A 155 25.41 17.33 12.55
C LYS A 155 26.01 17.63 13.94
N GLU A 156 25.37 17.15 15.00
CA GLU A 156 25.84 17.27 16.39
C GLU A 156 26.78 16.14 16.80
N GLY A 157 27.08 15.19 15.90
CA GLY A 157 27.89 14.01 16.18
C GLY A 157 27.18 12.91 16.96
N LYS A 158 25.87 13.05 17.23
CA LYS A 158 25.05 12.04 17.89
C LYS A 158 24.58 10.97 16.89
N PRO A 159 24.42 9.71 17.32
CA PRO A 159 23.84 8.67 16.47
C PRO A 159 22.37 9.00 16.18
N ASP A 160 21.96 8.80 14.93
CA ASP A 160 20.60 9.01 14.46
C ASP A 160 20.25 7.98 13.38
N VAL A 161 18.97 7.85 13.06
CA VAL A 161 18.47 6.88 12.09
C VAL A 161 17.53 7.54 11.08
N LEU A 162 17.76 7.24 9.81
CA LEU A 162 16.92 7.63 8.69
C LEU A 162 16.16 6.41 8.18
N LEU A 163 14.89 6.62 7.82
CA LEU A 163 14.05 5.59 7.22
C LEU A 163 13.71 5.98 5.78
N ASN A 164 14.15 5.18 4.83
CA ASN A 164 13.89 5.37 3.41
C ASN A 164 13.05 4.21 2.86
N VAL A 165 12.07 4.53 2.02
CA VAL A 165 11.30 3.54 1.26
C VAL A 165 11.97 3.36 -0.11
N LEU A 166 12.53 2.18 -0.30
CA LEU A 166 13.20 1.77 -1.52
C LEU A 166 12.21 1.13 -2.48
N SER A 167 12.26 1.55 -3.74
CA SER A 167 11.40 1.02 -4.79
C SER A 167 11.97 1.27 -6.18
N LYS A 168 11.52 0.47 -7.15
CA LYS A 168 11.91 0.67 -8.54
C LYS A 168 11.34 1.96 -9.09
N GLN A 169 10.14 2.36 -8.65
CA GLN A 169 9.57 3.67 -8.97
C GLN A 169 10.46 4.84 -8.52
N ASN A 170 11.18 4.71 -7.40
CA ASN A 170 12.11 5.72 -6.90
C ASN A 170 13.52 5.62 -7.53
N GLY A 171 13.74 4.67 -8.43
CA GLY A 171 15.03 4.44 -9.09
C GLY A 171 15.96 3.48 -8.34
N ASP A 172 15.43 2.73 -7.36
CA ASP A 172 16.18 1.77 -6.57
C ASP A 172 16.06 0.35 -7.13
N ASP A 173 17.18 -0.36 -7.21
CA ASP A 173 17.22 -1.79 -7.52
C ASP A 173 17.31 -2.61 -6.24
N ILE A 174 16.42 -3.58 -6.08
CA ILE A 174 16.35 -4.45 -4.90
C ILE A 174 16.85 -5.86 -5.27
N TYR A 175 17.89 -6.31 -4.57
CA TYR A 175 18.46 -7.64 -4.70
C TYR A 175 18.38 -8.40 -3.38
N LEU A 176 18.03 -9.69 -3.45
CA LEU A 176 17.74 -10.49 -2.27
C LEU A 176 18.47 -11.82 -2.29
N ILE A 177 18.98 -12.26 -1.15
CA ILE A 177 19.33 -13.66 -0.91
C ILE A 177 18.49 -14.18 0.25
N LYS A 178 17.78 -15.27 -0.01
CA LYS A 178 17.05 -16.03 0.99
C LYS A 178 17.65 -17.43 1.11
N ASP A 179 17.66 -17.96 2.31
CA ASP A 179 17.99 -19.37 2.54
C ASP A 179 16.84 -20.29 2.13
N GLN A 180 17.08 -21.60 2.21
CA GLN A 180 16.08 -22.64 1.93
C GLN A 180 14.83 -22.56 2.82
N TYR A 181 14.92 -21.90 3.98
CA TYR A 181 13.81 -21.67 4.91
C TYR A 181 13.13 -20.31 4.67
N LYS A 182 13.41 -19.65 3.54
CA LYS A 182 12.89 -18.33 3.16
C LYS A 182 13.32 -17.18 4.09
N ARG A 183 14.35 -17.39 4.92
CA ARG A 183 14.94 -16.33 5.76
C ARG A 183 15.91 -15.52 4.93
N MET A 184 15.79 -14.20 5.01
CA MET A 184 16.70 -13.29 4.31
C MET A 184 18.08 -13.30 4.97
N THR A 185 19.12 -13.59 4.18
CA THR A 185 20.51 -13.67 4.64
C THR A 185 21.35 -12.49 4.18
N ALA A 186 21.00 -11.91 3.03
CA ALA A 186 21.60 -10.67 2.54
C ALA A 186 20.56 -9.88 1.75
N PHE A 187 20.65 -8.56 1.87
CA PHE A 187 19.87 -7.60 1.11
C PHE A 187 20.83 -6.67 0.39
N ALA A 188 20.60 -6.33 -0.88
CA ALA A 188 21.38 -5.30 -1.53
C ALA A 188 20.48 -4.26 -2.21
N TRP A 189 20.95 -3.02 -2.13
CA TRP A 189 20.31 -1.84 -2.67
C TRP A 189 21.21 -1.23 -3.75
N GLY A 190 20.75 -1.25 -4.99
CA GLY A 190 21.40 -0.59 -6.11
C GLY A 190 20.78 0.78 -6.36
N TYR A 191 21.61 1.80 -6.58
CA TYR A 191 21.15 3.16 -6.86
C TYR A 191 22.18 3.93 -7.68
N TYR A 192 21.74 5.01 -8.33
CA TYR A 192 22.61 5.89 -9.10
C TYR A 192 22.85 7.20 -8.35
N LEU A 193 24.12 7.58 -8.20
CA LEU A 193 24.52 8.90 -7.69
C LEU A 193 25.21 9.70 -8.79
N ASN A 194 24.88 10.99 -8.87
CA ASN A 194 25.58 11.93 -9.72
C ASN A 194 26.79 12.47 -8.97
N GLU A 195 27.99 12.18 -9.47
CA GLU A 195 29.23 12.77 -8.93
C GLU A 195 29.66 14.02 -9.68
N SER A 196 30.62 14.75 -9.10
CA SER A 196 31.22 15.94 -9.73
C SER A 196 31.69 15.63 -11.15
N GLY A 197 31.19 16.42 -12.11
CA GLY A 197 31.42 16.19 -13.54
C GLY A 197 30.25 15.58 -14.32
N ASN A 198 29.04 15.52 -13.72
CA ASN A 198 27.80 15.10 -14.38
C ASN A 198 27.81 13.65 -14.88
N ARG A 199 28.59 12.78 -14.22
CA ARG A 199 28.63 11.33 -14.50
C ARG A 199 27.79 10.62 -13.45
N SER A 200 26.80 9.83 -13.90
CA SER A 200 26.05 8.94 -13.04
C SER A 200 26.86 7.67 -12.78
N ILE A 201 27.12 7.40 -11.50
CA ILE A 201 27.83 6.20 -11.06
C ILE A 201 26.83 5.29 -10.35
N TYR A 202 26.95 4.00 -10.62
CA TYR A 202 26.12 2.98 -9.99
C TYR A 202 26.78 2.52 -8.70
N HIS A 203 26.01 2.59 -7.61
CA HIS A 203 26.39 2.15 -6.28
C HIS A 203 25.53 0.95 -5.89
N VAL A 204 26.11 0.03 -5.13
CA VAL A 204 25.38 -1.10 -4.55
C VAL A 204 25.81 -1.31 -3.11
N ASP A 205 24.86 -1.19 -2.20
CA ASP A 205 25.08 -1.38 -0.76
C ASP A 205 24.51 -2.73 -0.35
N ILE A 206 25.38 -3.63 0.11
CA ILE A 206 25.03 -5.00 0.50
C ILE A 206 25.02 -5.08 2.02
N TYR A 207 23.86 -5.37 2.58
CA TYR A 207 23.61 -5.49 4.01
C TYR A 207 23.54 -6.95 4.44
N LYS A 208 24.46 -7.36 5.31
CA LYS A 208 24.37 -8.56 6.14
C LYS A 208 24.09 -8.20 7.59
N ASP A 209 23.87 -9.22 8.42
CA ASP A 209 23.69 -9.07 9.87
C ASP A 209 24.94 -8.57 10.58
N ASP A 210 26.12 -8.96 10.10
CA ASP A 210 27.43 -8.64 10.69
C ASP A 210 28.17 -7.46 10.00
N THR A 211 27.99 -7.30 8.69
CA THR A 211 28.80 -6.41 7.85
C THR A 211 27.96 -5.73 6.77
N VAL A 212 28.28 -4.48 6.47
CA VAL A 212 27.72 -3.72 5.34
C VAL A 212 28.84 -3.44 4.34
N TYR A 213 28.61 -3.79 3.08
CA TYR A 213 29.54 -3.55 1.98
C TYR A 213 29.01 -2.42 1.10
N TYR A 214 29.69 -1.28 1.10
CA TYR A 214 29.42 -0.17 0.20
C TYR A 214 30.25 -0.36 -1.08
N CYS A 215 29.58 -0.59 -2.20
CA CYS A 215 30.23 -0.88 -3.47
C CYS A 215 29.98 0.26 -4.46
N LYS A 216 31.05 0.76 -5.08
CA LYS A 216 30.99 1.78 -6.13
C LYS A 216 31.52 1.21 -7.44
N ARG A 217 30.74 1.31 -8.52
CA ARG A 217 31.17 0.86 -9.84
C ARG A 217 32.16 1.86 -10.44
N VAL A 218 33.38 1.43 -10.72
CA VAL A 218 34.42 2.24 -11.36
C VAL A 218 34.66 1.76 -12.80
N SER A 219 35.52 2.46 -13.55
CA SER A 219 35.78 2.13 -14.97
C SER A 219 36.26 0.69 -15.19
N VAL A 220 36.96 0.12 -14.21
CA VAL A 220 37.40 -1.28 -14.20
C VAL A 220 37.09 -1.89 -12.83
N GLY A 221 35.99 -2.63 -12.75
CA GLY A 221 35.59 -3.35 -11.53
C GLY A 221 34.84 -2.50 -10.50
N TRP A 222 35.01 -2.84 -9.22
CA TRP A 222 34.28 -2.27 -8.10
C TRP A 222 35.22 -1.81 -6.98
N GLU A 223 34.96 -0.63 -6.43
CA GLU A 223 35.54 -0.19 -5.17
C GLU A 223 34.62 -0.65 -4.03
N VAL A 224 35.12 -1.46 -3.11
CA VAL A 224 34.33 -2.07 -2.02
C VAL A 224 34.87 -1.62 -0.67
N LYS A 225 33.99 -1.07 0.17
CA LYS A 225 34.26 -0.69 1.56
C LYS A 225 33.39 -1.51 2.49
N ALA A 226 34.00 -2.38 3.28
CA ALA A 226 33.31 -3.18 4.30
C ALA A 226 33.34 -2.45 5.65
N ILE A 227 32.18 -2.28 6.25
CA ILE A 227 31.99 -1.64 7.57
C ILE A 227 31.21 -2.61 8.45
N PRO A 228 31.61 -2.81 9.73
CA PRO A 228 30.84 -3.67 10.64
C PRO A 228 29.43 -3.11 10.86
N ASN A 229 28.42 -3.98 10.81
CA ASN A 229 27.03 -3.63 11.06
C ASN A 229 26.79 -3.55 12.58
N VAL A 230 26.80 -2.32 13.10
CA VAL A 230 26.58 -2.03 14.53
C VAL A 230 25.18 -2.42 15.04
N ILE A 231 24.20 -2.61 14.15
CA ILE A 231 22.83 -2.98 14.52
C ILE A 231 22.75 -4.47 14.89
N GLY A 232 23.63 -5.30 14.32
CA GLY A 232 23.63 -6.76 14.50
C GLY A 232 22.47 -7.49 13.79
N LYS A 233 21.74 -6.79 12.91
CA LYS A 233 20.64 -7.31 12.09
C LYS A 233 20.62 -6.57 10.76
N ILE A 234 20.15 -7.25 9.70
CA ILE A 234 19.91 -6.61 8.39
C ILE A 234 18.88 -5.49 8.57
N PRO A 235 19.21 -4.21 8.30
CA PRO A 235 18.40 -3.06 8.67
C PRO A 235 17.28 -2.78 7.67
N VAL A 236 16.58 -3.84 7.24
CA VAL A 236 15.55 -3.76 6.20
C VAL A 236 14.31 -4.54 6.60
N ILE A 237 13.15 -3.95 6.30
CA ILE A 237 11.85 -4.62 6.27
C ILE A 237 11.43 -4.73 4.81
N LEU A 238 11.42 -5.96 4.30
CA LEU A 238 11.09 -6.26 2.93
C LEU A 238 9.59 -6.57 2.83
N PHE A 239 8.87 -5.82 2.02
CA PHE A 239 7.47 -6.06 1.68
C PHE A 239 7.44 -6.80 0.35
N GLU A 240 7.07 -8.07 0.39
CA GLU A 240 6.78 -8.85 -0.80
C GLU A 240 5.29 -9.20 -0.83
N GLN A 241 4.65 -8.90 -1.96
CA GLN A 241 3.28 -9.31 -2.20
C GLN A 241 2.98 -9.44 -3.71
N GLU A 242 1.92 -10.18 -4.01
CA GLU A 242 1.23 -10.18 -5.30
C GLU A 242 0.71 -8.78 -5.65
N LEU A 243 0.67 -8.45 -6.94
CA LEU A 243 0.15 -7.17 -7.42
C LEU A 243 -1.32 -7.01 -7.00
N GLU A 244 -1.73 -5.81 -6.61
CA GLU A 244 -3.07 -5.64 -6.03
C GLU A 244 -4.20 -5.82 -7.07
N HIS A 245 -3.86 -5.67 -8.34
CA HIS A 245 -4.71 -5.81 -9.53
C HIS A 245 -4.43 -7.13 -10.28
N GLU A 246 -3.71 -8.07 -9.67
CA GLU A 246 -3.41 -9.35 -10.31
C GLU A 246 -4.69 -10.09 -10.72
N GLY A 247 -4.74 -10.55 -11.98
CA GLY A 247 -5.89 -11.26 -12.55
C GLY A 247 -7.01 -10.38 -13.11
N THR A 248 -7.00 -9.05 -12.89
CA THR A 248 -8.02 -8.15 -13.49
C THR A 248 -7.54 -7.44 -14.76
N GLN A 249 -6.24 -7.49 -15.06
CA GLN A 249 -5.63 -6.79 -16.19
C GLN A 249 -6.31 -7.03 -17.55
N PRO A 250 -6.69 -8.27 -17.95
CA PRO A 250 -7.37 -8.49 -19.23
C PRO A 250 -8.75 -7.83 -19.30
N MET A 251 -9.46 -7.76 -18.17
CA MET A 251 -10.76 -7.07 -18.10
C MET A 251 -10.58 -5.56 -18.19
N ILE A 252 -9.55 -5.01 -17.52
CA ILE A 252 -9.21 -3.58 -17.61
C ILE A 252 -8.88 -3.20 -19.06
N HIS A 253 -8.01 -3.97 -19.74
CA HIS A 253 -7.67 -3.72 -21.16
C HIS A 253 -8.92 -3.74 -22.06
N ARG A 254 -9.87 -4.65 -21.78
CA ARG A 254 -11.13 -4.73 -22.53
C ARG A 254 -11.98 -3.48 -22.34
N VAL A 255 -12.17 -3.02 -21.09
CA VAL A 255 -12.94 -1.82 -20.78
C VAL A 255 -12.32 -0.58 -21.45
N GLU A 256 -11.02 -0.37 -21.31
CA GLU A 256 -10.32 0.78 -21.91
C GLU A 256 -10.40 0.80 -23.44
N SER A 257 -10.26 -0.38 -24.07
CA SER A 257 -10.37 -0.51 -25.52
C SER A 257 -11.79 -0.26 -26.01
N MET A 258 -12.80 -0.69 -25.26
CA MET A 258 -14.20 -0.44 -25.59
C MET A 258 -14.49 1.07 -25.47
N GLU A 259 -14.12 1.69 -24.34
CA GLU A 259 -14.40 3.11 -24.06
C GLU A 259 -13.76 4.02 -25.11
N SER A 260 -12.50 3.75 -25.44
CA SER A 260 -11.78 4.48 -26.47
C SER A 260 -12.38 4.30 -27.87
N THR A 261 -12.98 3.14 -28.15
CA THR A 261 -13.62 2.88 -29.45
C THR A 261 -15.00 3.51 -29.52
N ASP A 262 -15.75 3.48 -28.42
CA ASP A 262 -17.06 4.13 -28.33
C ASP A 262 -16.92 5.66 -28.40
N ALA A 263 -15.87 6.25 -27.80
CA ALA A 263 -15.53 7.65 -27.99
C ALA A 263 -15.26 8.02 -29.46
N ASP A 264 -14.50 7.20 -30.20
CA ASP A 264 -14.29 7.42 -31.64
C ASP A 264 -15.61 7.32 -32.45
N VAL A 265 -16.50 6.42 -32.05
CA VAL A 265 -17.81 6.25 -32.69
C VAL A 265 -18.66 7.48 -32.41
N ASN A 266 -18.73 7.91 -31.16
CA ASN A 266 -19.51 9.07 -30.73
C ASN A 266 -19.08 10.32 -31.50
N ASP A 267 -17.78 10.62 -31.60
CA ASP A 267 -17.30 11.77 -32.38
C ASP A 267 -17.64 11.67 -33.88
N ARG A 268 -17.65 10.45 -34.44
CA ARG A 268 -17.98 10.24 -35.86
C ARG A 268 -19.45 10.50 -36.19
N PHE A 269 -20.33 10.35 -35.21
CA PHE A 269 -21.79 10.45 -35.34
C PHE A 269 -22.39 11.65 -34.59
N ALA A 270 -21.60 12.35 -33.77
CA ALA A 270 -22.01 13.56 -33.07
C ALA A 270 -22.42 14.66 -34.07
N ASN A 271 -21.73 14.72 -35.22
CA ASN A 271 -22.11 15.62 -36.31
C ASN A 271 -23.21 15.00 -37.17
N PRO A 272 -24.37 15.68 -37.36
CA PRO A 272 -25.46 15.15 -38.15
C PRO A 272 -25.04 14.95 -39.61
N ALA A 273 -25.29 13.75 -40.14
CA ALA A 273 -25.12 13.47 -41.56
C ALA A 273 -26.38 13.87 -42.32
N MET A 274 -26.24 14.71 -43.35
CA MET A 274 -27.35 15.10 -44.20
C MET A 274 -27.65 13.98 -45.19
N VAL A 275 -28.90 13.50 -45.21
CA VAL A 275 -29.38 12.51 -46.17
C VAL A 275 -30.30 13.21 -47.16
N ALA A 276 -29.93 13.20 -48.44
CA ALA A 276 -30.71 13.85 -49.50
C ALA A 276 -31.08 12.84 -50.60
N THR A 277 -32.31 12.93 -51.10
CA THR A 277 -32.71 12.26 -52.33
C THR A 277 -32.09 12.98 -53.52
N ALA A 278 -31.80 12.23 -54.60
CA ALA A 278 -31.11 12.75 -55.79
C ALA A 278 -31.79 13.99 -56.43
N GLU A 279 -33.07 14.25 -56.16
CA GLU A 279 -33.82 15.41 -56.67
C GLU A 279 -33.46 16.74 -55.97
N VAL A 280 -32.95 16.72 -54.73
CA VAL A 280 -32.68 17.91 -53.91
C VAL A 280 -31.26 18.48 -54.17
N LEU A 281 -30.49 17.89 -55.08
CA LEU A 281 -29.09 18.23 -55.32
C LEU A 281 -28.90 19.65 -55.90
N ASN A 282 -29.91 20.22 -56.56
CA ASN A 282 -29.79 21.48 -57.30
C ASN A 282 -30.01 22.74 -56.46
N SER A 283 -30.44 22.62 -55.19
CA SER A 283 -30.77 23.77 -54.33
C SER A 283 -29.93 23.90 -53.07
N LEU A 284 -28.98 22.98 -52.83
CA LEU A 284 -28.15 23.01 -51.63
C LEU A 284 -26.90 23.88 -51.84
N PRO A 285 -26.62 24.86 -50.97
CA PRO A 285 -25.31 25.50 -50.91
C PRO A 285 -24.25 24.42 -50.69
N LYS A 286 -23.04 24.58 -51.25
CA LYS A 286 -21.91 23.69 -50.97
C LYS A 286 -21.71 23.63 -49.45
N ALA A 287 -22.22 22.56 -48.83
CA ALA A 287 -22.19 22.40 -47.39
C ALA A 287 -20.74 22.33 -46.92
N GLU A 288 -20.47 23.04 -45.84
CA GLU A 288 -19.18 23.04 -45.13
C GLU A 288 -18.69 21.61 -44.87
N GLU A 289 -17.37 21.44 -44.88
CA GLU A 289 -16.65 20.16 -44.85
C GLU A 289 -16.98 19.24 -43.64
N GLU A 290 -17.78 19.71 -42.68
CA GLU A 290 -18.09 19.02 -41.42
C GLU A 290 -19.25 18.02 -41.51
N ALA A 291 -20.18 18.17 -42.47
CA ALA A 291 -21.35 17.31 -42.60
C ALA A 291 -21.17 16.24 -43.71
N LYS A 292 -21.29 14.96 -43.34
CA LYS A 292 -21.26 13.84 -44.31
C LYS A 292 -22.58 13.81 -45.10
N LEU A 293 -22.52 14.01 -46.42
CA LEU A 293 -23.68 13.94 -47.32
C LEU A 293 -23.86 12.53 -47.91
N PHE A 294 -25.03 11.93 -47.72
CA PHE A 294 -25.43 10.67 -48.36
C PHE A 294 -26.51 10.92 -49.42
N ILE A 295 -26.28 10.47 -50.66
CA ILE A 295 -27.22 10.65 -51.78
C ILE A 295 -27.96 9.34 -52.05
N LEU A 296 -29.29 9.37 -51.91
CA LEU A 296 -30.17 8.23 -52.19
C LEU A 296 -30.71 8.31 -53.63
N LYS A 297 -30.54 7.23 -54.40
CA LYS A 297 -31.17 7.05 -55.72
C LYS A 297 -32.40 6.15 -55.58
N ASN A 298 -33.48 6.47 -56.31
CA ASN A 298 -34.68 5.65 -56.47
C ASN A 298 -35.36 5.18 -55.17
N GLY A 299 -35.47 6.06 -54.16
CA GLY A 299 -36.16 5.71 -52.90
C GLY A 299 -35.44 4.67 -52.03
N GLY A 300 -34.15 4.43 -52.27
CA GLY A 300 -33.34 3.52 -51.44
C GLY A 300 -33.28 3.98 -49.98
N LYS A 301 -33.27 3.02 -49.05
CA LYS A 301 -33.01 3.27 -47.62
C LYS A 301 -31.58 2.87 -47.27
N ILE A 302 -30.89 3.70 -46.49
CA ILE A 302 -29.62 3.33 -45.84
C ILE A 302 -29.99 2.86 -44.44
N GLU A 303 -29.97 1.54 -44.25
CA GLU A 303 -30.14 0.91 -42.94
C GLU A 303 -28.84 0.18 -42.62
N TYR A 304 -28.33 0.36 -41.40
CA TYR A 304 -27.26 -0.49 -40.90
C TYR A 304 -27.87 -1.84 -40.50
N LEU A 305 -27.22 -2.95 -40.83
CA LEU A 305 -27.51 -4.23 -40.20
C LEU A 305 -27.05 -4.14 -38.74
N THR A 306 -27.94 -3.71 -37.86
CA THR A 306 -27.70 -3.66 -36.43
C THR A 306 -28.28 -4.90 -35.77
N TRP A 307 -27.59 -5.44 -34.78
CA TRP A 307 -28.27 -6.29 -33.81
C TRP A 307 -29.17 -5.37 -32.98
N ASP A 308 -30.49 -5.62 -32.98
CA ASP A 308 -31.50 -4.73 -32.39
C ASP A 308 -31.24 -4.35 -30.91
N GLN A 309 -30.46 -5.18 -30.20
CA GLN A 309 -30.06 -4.96 -28.80
C GLN A 309 -28.56 -4.63 -28.62
N ALA A 310 -27.86 -4.20 -29.68
CA ALA A 310 -26.41 -3.96 -29.64
C ALA A 310 -26.01 -2.91 -28.57
N SER A 311 -26.78 -1.83 -28.43
CA SER A 311 -26.51 -0.77 -27.44
C SER A 311 -26.67 -1.29 -26.01
N GLN A 312 -27.78 -1.96 -25.71
CA GLN A 312 -28.02 -2.56 -24.39
C GLN A 312 -27.00 -3.63 -24.04
N SER A 313 -26.60 -4.45 -25.03
CA SER A 313 -25.63 -5.54 -24.82
C SER A 313 -24.24 -5.00 -24.47
N LYS A 314 -23.81 -3.90 -25.11
CA LYS A 314 -22.57 -3.19 -24.76
C LYS A 314 -22.64 -2.60 -23.35
N ALA A 315 -23.72 -1.89 -23.00
CA ALA A 315 -23.89 -1.35 -21.66
C ALA A 315 -23.83 -2.45 -20.58
N ASN A 316 -24.50 -3.57 -20.82
CA ASN A 316 -24.47 -4.75 -19.95
C ASN A 316 -23.06 -5.40 -19.88
N GLU A 317 -22.25 -5.32 -20.93
CA GLU A 317 -20.85 -5.78 -20.91
C GLU A 317 -19.99 -4.88 -20.02
N TYR A 318 -20.08 -3.56 -20.17
CA TYR A 318 -19.36 -2.60 -19.30
C TYR A 318 -19.69 -2.79 -17.83
N GLU A 319 -20.97 -2.83 -17.47
CA GLU A 319 -21.39 -3.00 -16.07
C GLU A 319 -20.90 -4.32 -15.49
N ARG A 320 -20.95 -5.41 -16.27
CA ARG A 320 -20.43 -6.72 -15.84
C ARG A 320 -18.91 -6.70 -15.67
N LEU A 321 -18.18 -6.06 -16.59
CA LEU A 321 -16.72 -5.95 -16.50
C LEU A 321 -16.31 -5.14 -15.28
N ASP A 322 -16.92 -3.98 -15.04
CA ASP A 322 -16.63 -3.14 -13.87
C ASP A 322 -16.90 -3.89 -12.56
N LYS A 323 -18.07 -4.56 -12.47
CA LYS A 323 -18.41 -5.42 -11.34
C LYS A 323 -17.44 -6.58 -11.17
N HIS A 324 -16.98 -7.21 -12.25
CA HIS A 324 -16.01 -8.30 -12.18
C HIS A 324 -14.63 -7.81 -11.77
N ILE A 325 -14.16 -6.68 -12.27
CA ILE A 325 -12.87 -6.08 -11.87
C ILE A 325 -12.89 -5.86 -10.36
N LEU A 326 -13.90 -5.15 -9.84
CA LEU A 326 -13.99 -4.81 -8.41
C LEU A 326 -14.23 -6.05 -7.53
N SER A 327 -15.14 -6.95 -7.91
CA SER A 327 -15.42 -8.15 -7.10
C SER A 327 -14.26 -9.14 -7.07
N LYS A 328 -13.54 -9.33 -8.18
CA LYS A 328 -12.39 -10.24 -8.25
C LYS A 328 -11.14 -9.66 -7.62
N SER A 329 -10.99 -8.33 -7.60
CA SER A 329 -9.93 -7.66 -6.83
C SER A 329 -10.25 -7.49 -5.34
N PHE A 330 -11.42 -7.96 -4.90
CA PHE A 330 -11.97 -7.75 -3.55
C PHE A 330 -12.07 -6.27 -3.16
N THR A 331 -12.33 -5.41 -4.14
CA THR A 331 -12.52 -3.97 -3.97
C THR A 331 -14.02 -3.66 -3.91
N PRO A 332 -14.49 -2.97 -2.86
CA PRO A 332 -15.88 -2.57 -2.75
C PRO A 332 -16.19 -1.49 -3.79
N ASN A 333 -17.37 -1.58 -4.40
CA ASN A 333 -17.84 -0.56 -5.33
C ASN A 333 -18.42 0.64 -4.54
N ILE A 334 -17.61 1.69 -4.40
CA ILE A 334 -17.96 2.93 -3.72
C ILE A 334 -18.26 4.00 -4.77
N ASP A 335 -19.38 3.85 -5.47
CA ASP A 335 -19.88 4.88 -6.38
C ASP A 335 -20.72 5.93 -5.61
N PHE A 336 -20.86 7.14 -6.14
CA PHE A 336 -21.58 8.26 -5.51
C PHE A 336 -23.04 7.90 -5.16
N ASP A 337 -23.72 7.14 -6.03
CA ASP A 337 -25.09 6.69 -5.76
C ASP A 337 -25.15 5.60 -4.70
N ASN A 338 -24.13 4.73 -4.62
CA ASN A 338 -23.98 3.81 -3.49
C ASN A 338 -23.65 4.59 -2.20
N MET A 339 -22.84 5.65 -2.26
CA MET A 339 -22.49 6.49 -1.11
C MET A 339 -23.69 7.26 -0.53
N LYS A 340 -24.61 7.75 -1.36
CA LYS A 340 -25.87 8.35 -0.88
C LYS A 340 -26.69 7.36 -0.07
N SER A 341 -26.75 6.10 -0.50
CA SER A 341 -27.40 5.04 0.27
C SER A 341 -26.63 4.70 1.56
N LEU A 342 -25.30 4.81 1.55
CA LEU A 342 -24.43 4.57 2.71
C LEU A 342 -24.53 5.66 3.78
N GLY A 343 -24.88 6.90 3.43
CA GLY A 343 -25.04 8.00 4.40
C GLY A 343 -26.12 7.76 5.47
N ASN A 344 -27.10 6.89 5.19
CA ASN A 344 -28.16 6.50 6.12
C ASN A 344 -27.95 5.11 6.77
N LEU A 345 -26.83 4.44 6.47
CA LEU A 345 -26.56 3.08 6.95
C LEU A 345 -25.71 3.12 8.22
N SER A 346 -26.06 2.27 9.19
CA SER A 346 -25.26 2.12 10.41
C SER A 346 -23.86 1.59 10.09
N ALA A 347 -22.88 1.84 10.97
CA ALA A 347 -21.51 1.32 10.83
C ALA A 347 -21.47 -0.21 10.60
N LYS A 348 -22.43 -0.96 11.18
CA LYS A 348 -22.60 -2.41 10.96
C LYS A 348 -23.01 -2.75 9.52
N ALA A 349 -23.83 -1.95 8.87
CA ALA A 349 -24.23 -2.15 7.48
C ALA A 349 -23.11 -1.74 6.50
N ILE A 350 -22.38 -0.66 6.78
CA ILE A 350 -21.19 -0.27 6.02
C ILE A 350 -20.14 -1.40 6.05
N ARG A 351 -19.90 -2.00 7.22
CA ARG A 351 -19.01 -3.17 7.36
C ARG A 351 -19.44 -4.36 6.48
N LYS A 352 -20.74 -4.62 6.33
CA LYS A 352 -21.24 -5.69 5.46
C LYS A 352 -20.99 -5.42 3.97
N VAL A 353 -21.19 -4.18 3.53
CA VAL A 353 -20.90 -3.77 2.13
C VAL A 353 -19.40 -3.86 1.83
N MET A 354 -18.58 -3.57 2.83
CA MET A 354 -17.12 -3.58 2.71
C MET A 354 -16.47 -4.93 3.06
N LEU A 355 -17.26 -5.99 3.27
CA LEU A 355 -16.76 -7.28 3.76
C LEU A 355 -15.65 -7.87 2.88
N LEU A 356 -15.77 -7.72 1.56
CA LEU A 356 -14.74 -8.18 0.62
C LEU A 356 -13.37 -7.52 0.89
N ALA A 357 -13.38 -6.22 1.16
CA ALA A 357 -12.18 -5.45 1.47
C ALA A 357 -11.58 -5.88 2.82
N VAL A 358 -12.43 -6.15 3.81
CA VAL A 358 -12.00 -6.67 5.12
C VAL A 358 -11.35 -8.04 4.95
N ILE A 359 -11.97 -8.96 4.19
CA ILE A 359 -11.39 -10.28 3.89
C ILE A 359 -10.01 -10.13 3.21
N LYS A 360 -9.88 -9.22 2.25
CA LYS A 360 -8.59 -8.93 1.59
C LYS A 360 -7.56 -8.42 2.60
N ALA A 361 -7.95 -7.49 3.47
CA ALA A 361 -7.07 -6.93 4.49
C ALA A 361 -6.62 -8.00 5.50
N GLU A 362 -7.53 -8.85 5.99
CA GLU A 362 -7.21 -9.96 6.90
C GLU A 362 -6.20 -10.93 6.27
N LYS A 363 -6.40 -11.32 5.01
CA LYS A 363 -5.42 -12.16 4.28
C LYS A 363 -4.05 -11.48 4.22
N ARG A 364 -4.00 -10.16 4.01
CA ARG A 364 -2.73 -9.40 4.00
C ARG A 364 -2.14 -9.24 5.41
N LYS A 365 -2.94 -9.20 6.46
CA LYS A 365 -2.45 -9.12 7.85
C LYS A 365 -1.55 -10.32 8.19
N GLU A 366 -1.78 -11.51 7.64
CA GLU A 366 -0.90 -12.69 7.86
C GLU A 366 0.58 -12.41 7.53
N THR A 367 0.85 -11.73 6.41
CA THR A 367 2.22 -11.36 6.03
C THR A 367 2.67 -10.09 6.72
N HIS A 368 1.77 -9.11 6.90
CA HIS A 368 2.11 -7.82 7.48
C HIS A 368 2.36 -7.88 8.99
N ASP A 369 1.76 -8.84 9.71
CA ASP A 369 2.06 -9.13 11.11
C ASP A 369 3.53 -9.53 11.29
N ASN A 370 4.05 -10.35 10.37
CA ASN A 370 5.48 -10.70 10.33
C ASN A 370 6.37 -9.47 10.08
N TYR A 371 5.96 -8.54 9.21
CA TYR A 371 6.69 -7.30 8.94
C TYR A 371 6.72 -6.37 10.16
N MET A 372 5.59 -6.25 10.88
CA MET A 372 5.51 -5.42 12.08
C MET A 372 6.28 -6.06 13.25
N ASN A 373 6.19 -7.39 13.44
CA ASN A 373 7.02 -8.11 14.42
C ASN A 373 8.52 -7.94 14.14
N ARG A 374 8.93 -7.98 12.87
CA ARG A 374 10.31 -7.71 12.48
C ARG A 374 10.69 -6.24 12.75
N THR A 375 9.80 -5.30 12.44
CA THR A 375 9.99 -3.87 12.71
C THR A 375 10.25 -3.62 14.19
N GLY A 376 9.40 -4.16 15.08
CA GLY A 376 9.59 -4.03 16.52
C GLY A 376 10.95 -4.57 16.98
N ASN A 377 11.33 -5.74 16.48
CA ASN A 377 12.62 -6.34 16.79
C ASN A 377 13.84 -5.61 16.21
N LEU A 378 13.70 -4.94 15.07
CA LEU A 378 14.75 -4.19 14.41
C LEU A 378 14.95 -2.84 15.09
N LEU A 379 13.88 -2.07 15.29
CA LEU A 379 13.93 -0.77 15.96
C LEU A 379 14.42 -0.90 17.40
N ARG A 380 14.02 -1.95 18.12
CA ARG A 380 14.55 -2.29 19.46
C ARG A 380 16.06 -2.53 19.44
N ALA A 381 16.58 -3.18 18.39
CA ALA A 381 18.02 -3.38 18.23
C ALA A 381 18.74 -2.08 17.86
N ILE A 382 18.14 -1.22 17.03
CA ILE A 382 18.70 0.10 16.70
C ILE A 382 18.76 0.99 17.95
N LEU A 383 17.70 1.01 18.76
CA LEU A 383 17.67 1.75 20.03
C LEU A 383 18.76 1.24 20.98
N GLY A 384 18.78 -0.05 21.30
CA GLY A 384 19.70 -0.60 22.31
C GLY A 384 21.15 -0.71 21.88
N ASN A 385 21.46 -0.84 20.58
CA ASN A 385 22.85 -0.98 20.11
C ASN A 385 23.47 0.33 19.60
N VAL A 386 22.65 1.30 19.17
CA VAL A 386 23.15 2.50 18.48
C VAL A 386 22.73 3.78 19.19
N LEU A 387 21.43 4.00 19.39
CA LEU A 387 20.92 5.29 19.84
C LEU A 387 21.09 5.50 21.36
N ASP A 388 20.78 4.46 22.13
CA ASP A 388 20.73 4.49 23.59
C ASP A 388 21.32 3.20 24.18
N TYR A 389 22.64 3.09 24.04
CA TYR A 389 23.41 1.94 24.50
C TYR A 389 23.41 1.77 26.04
N GLN A 390 23.08 2.82 26.79
CA GLN A 390 23.06 2.78 28.26
C GLN A 390 21.90 1.94 28.79
N HIS A 391 20.73 2.02 28.14
CA HIS A 391 19.53 1.27 28.52
C HIS A 391 19.35 -0.04 27.72
N LYS A 392 20.44 -0.57 27.14
CA LYS A 392 20.41 -1.78 26.31
C LYS A 392 19.67 -2.95 26.96
N ALA A 393 19.90 -3.20 28.25
CA ALA A 393 19.25 -4.28 28.99
C ALA A 393 17.72 -4.11 29.05
N GLU A 394 17.22 -2.89 29.18
CA GLU A 394 15.78 -2.60 29.16
C GLU A 394 15.17 -2.83 27.78
N TYR A 395 15.87 -2.41 26.71
CA TYR A 395 15.42 -2.70 25.34
C TYR A 395 15.43 -4.20 25.04
N GLU A 396 16.38 -4.98 25.55
CA GLU A 396 16.38 -6.44 25.36
C GLU A 396 15.22 -7.12 26.09
N ALA A 397 14.86 -6.63 27.28
CA ALA A 397 13.73 -7.10 28.08
C ALA A 397 12.36 -6.66 27.52
N LEU A 398 12.30 -5.59 26.73
CA LEU A 398 11.06 -5.04 26.17
C LEU A 398 10.38 -6.04 25.24
N GLN A 399 9.15 -6.45 25.58
CA GLN A 399 8.28 -7.25 24.73
C GLN A 399 7.19 -6.37 24.13
N LEU A 400 7.18 -6.27 22.80
CA LEU A 400 6.22 -5.47 22.05
C LEU A 400 5.09 -6.34 21.50
N GLY A 401 3.86 -5.85 21.64
CA GLY A 401 2.70 -6.28 20.88
C GLY A 401 2.33 -5.23 19.84
N HIS A 402 1.64 -5.65 18.80
CA HIS A 402 1.06 -4.75 17.82
C HIS A 402 -0.33 -5.22 17.41
N GLU A 403 -1.19 -4.29 17.03
CA GLU A 403 -2.58 -4.56 16.63
C GLU A 403 -2.98 -3.64 15.46
N PHE A 404 -3.53 -4.24 14.41
CA PHE A 404 -4.08 -3.49 13.28
C PHE A 404 -5.47 -2.97 13.64
N GLN A 405 -5.67 -1.67 13.48
CA GLN A 405 -6.95 -1.04 13.77
C GLN A 405 -7.87 -1.10 12.53
N GLU A 406 -9.17 -1.32 12.76
CA GLU A 406 -10.14 -1.25 11.68
C GLU A 406 -10.20 0.18 11.07
N PRO A 407 -10.32 0.30 9.74
CA PRO A 407 -10.29 1.60 9.06
C PRO A 407 -11.48 2.48 9.42
N PHE A 408 -12.66 1.87 9.63
CA PHE A 408 -13.86 2.57 10.03
C PHE A 408 -13.89 2.65 11.55
N GLY A 409 -14.22 3.84 12.06
CA GLY A 409 -14.56 3.95 13.47
C GLY A 409 -15.79 3.11 13.74
N GLU A 410 -15.72 2.30 14.78
CA GLU A 410 -16.94 1.87 15.43
C GLU A 410 -17.70 3.13 15.87
N ASP A 411 -19.02 3.12 15.72
CA ASP A 411 -19.84 4.25 16.14
C ASP A 411 -19.66 4.40 17.65
N VAL A 412 -18.94 5.44 18.03
CA VAL A 412 -18.40 5.55 19.39
C VAL A 412 -19.53 5.73 20.41
N SER A 413 -20.68 6.22 19.93
CA SER A 413 -21.94 6.31 20.67
C SER A 413 -22.51 4.92 20.98
N ASP A 414 -22.47 3.98 20.02
CA ASP A 414 -22.95 2.61 20.20
C ASP A 414 -22.06 1.84 21.19
N ILE A 415 -20.73 2.00 21.10
CA ILE A 415 -19.81 1.37 22.05
C ILE A 415 -20.01 1.94 23.46
N LEU A 416 -20.15 3.26 23.61
CA LEU A 416 -20.43 3.84 24.92
C LEU A 416 -21.78 3.37 25.48
N ALA A 417 -22.80 3.23 24.64
CA ALA A 417 -24.08 2.68 25.06
C ALA A 417 -23.94 1.22 25.53
N ASP A 418 -23.20 0.39 24.79
CA ASP A 418 -22.93 -1.00 25.14
C ASP A 418 -22.08 -1.12 26.43
N ILE A 419 -21.02 -0.30 26.57
CA ILE A 419 -20.16 -0.27 27.76
C ILE A 419 -20.94 0.24 28.99
N SER A 420 -21.75 1.30 28.83
CA SER A 420 -22.62 1.81 29.90
C SER A 420 -23.65 0.78 30.32
N LYS A 421 -24.22 0.05 29.35
CA LYS A 421 -25.14 -1.03 29.63
C LYS A 421 -24.47 -2.17 30.39
N GLN A 422 -23.29 -2.63 29.97
CA GLN A 422 -22.54 -3.68 30.67
C GLN A 422 -22.14 -3.28 32.09
N TYR A 423 -21.78 -2.01 32.31
CA TYR A 423 -21.51 -1.48 33.64
C TYR A 423 -22.77 -1.47 34.50
N ASN A 424 -23.89 -0.99 33.97
CA ASN A 424 -25.18 -0.96 34.67
C ASN A 424 -25.72 -2.38 34.96
N ASP A 425 -25.45 -3.34 34.09
CA ASP A 425 -25.80 -4.76 34.25
C ASP A 425 -24.85 -5.48 35.25
N GLY A 426 -23.82 -4.79 35.77
CA GLY A 426 -22.88 -5.32 36.77
C GLY A 426 -21.82 -6.27 36.21
N ALA A 427 -21.67 -6.37 34.89
CA ALA A 427 -20.72 -7.26 34.22
C ALA A 427 -19.30 -6.69 34.14
N MET A 428 -19.12 -5.39 34.39
CA MET A 428 -17.84 -4.69 34.25
C MET A 428 -17.50 -3.84 35.48
N SER A 429 -16.22 -3.81 35.86
CA SER A 429 -15.75 -2.95 36.97
C SER A 429 -15.71 -1.48 36.56
N ARG A 430 -15.82 -0.55 37.53
CA ARG A 430 -15.69 0.91 37.30
C ARG A 430 -14.31 1.28 36.74
N GLN A 431 -13.26 0.53 37.06
CA GLN A 431 -11.91 0.75 36.51
C GLN A 431 -11.87 0.39 35.03
N THR A 432 -12.37 -0.79 34.67
CA THR A 432 -12.43 -1.24 33.28
C THR A 432 -13.35 -0.35 32.43
N TYR A 433 -14.45 0.16 33.01
CA TYR A 433 -15.34 1.13 32.37
C TYR A 433 -14.62 2.43 31.98
N VAL A 434 -13.81 2.97 32.89
CA VAL A 434 -13.01 4.18 32.65
C VAL A 434 -11.88 3.92 31.65
N GLU A 435 -11.26 2.75 31.69
CA GLU A 435 -10.20 2.37 30.74
C GLU A 435 -10.72 2.11 29.32
N MET A 436 -11.95 1.58 29.18
CA MET A 436 -12.58 1.31 27.88
C MET A 436 -13.27 2.54 27.27
N SER A 437 -13.48 3.59 28.07
CA SER A 437 -14.09 4.84 27.59
C SER A 437 -13.10 5.64 26.74
N TYR A 438 -13.44 5.81 25.46
CA TYR A 438 -12.62 6.57 24.51
C TYR A 438 -12.57 8.08 24.81
N LEU A 439 -13.51 8.61 25.61
CA LEU A 439 -13.55 10.03 25.98
C LEU A 439 -12.44 10.39 26.97
N ILE A 440 -11.87 9.39 27.63
CA ILE A 440 -10.93 9.57 28.73
C ILE A 440 -9.52 9.39 28.18
N LYS A 441 -8.81 10.51 28.02
CA LYS A 441 -7.45 10.52 27.43
C LYS A 441 -6.41 9.85 28.33
N ASP A 442 -6.58 9.94 29.63
CA ASP A 442 -5.71 9.31 30.63
C ASP A 442 -6.58 8.69 31.72
N ALA A 443 -6.82 7.38 31.57
CA ALA A 443 -7.64 6.60 32.49
C ALA A 443 -7.10 6.61 33.93
N LYS A 444 -5.78 6.74 34.13
CA LYS A 444 -5.20 6.76 35.49
C LYS A 444 -5.57 8.04 36.22
N THR A 445 -5.41 9.19 35.56
CA THR A 445 -5.77 10.48 36.17
C THR A 445 -7.27 10.59 36.46
N GLU A 446 -8.11 10.00 35.61
CA GLU A 446 -9.55 10.03 35.81
C GLU A 446 -9.99 9.11 36.96
N ILE A 447 -9.37 7.94 37.10
CA ILE A 447 -9.60 7.07 38.27
C ILE A 447 -9.20 7.80 39.57
N GLU A 448 -8.13 8.60 39.55
CA GLU A 448 -7.72 9.40 40.72
C GLU A 448 -8.73 10.51 41.04
N ARG A 449 -9.24 11.22 40.03
CA ARG A 449 -10.31 12.22 40.21
C ARG A 449 -11.59 11.62 40.76
N LEU A 450 -12.02 10.47 40.22
CA LEU A 450 -13.21 9.77 40.71
C LEU A 450 -13.06 9.33 42.18
N LYS A 451 -11.86 8.90 42.59
CA LYS A 451 -11.59 8.60 44.00
C LYS A 451 -11.66 9.84 44.88
N GLN A 452 -11.18 10.99 44.40
CA GLN A 452 -11.29 12.26 45.14
C GLN A 452 -12.76 12.70 45.26
N GLU A 453 -13.54 12.61 44.19
CA GLU A 453 -14.98 12.89 44.21
C GLU A 453 -15.75 11.96 45.15
N ASP A 454 -15.45 10.66 45.16
CA ASP A 454 -16.07 9.69 46.07
C ASP A 454 -15.76 10.04 47.53
N LEU A 455 -14.51 10.44 47.85
CA LEU A 455 -14.10 10.86 49.19
C LEU A 455 -14.83 12.15 49.62
N GLU A 456 -14.97 13.12 48.72
CA GLU A 456 -15.71 14.36 48.98
C GLU A 456 -17.23 14.10 49.15
N ALA A 457 -17.80 13.17 48.38
CA ALA A 457 -19.20 12.78 48.50
C ALA A 457 -19.47 12.06 49.84
N ILE A 458 -18.57 11.17 50.26
CA ILE A 458 -18.63 10.52 51.58
C ILE A 458 -18.51 11.57 52.70
N ALA A 459 -17.60 12.54 52.57
CA ALA A 459 -17.46 13.63 53.54
C ALA A 459 -18.73 14.49 53.64
N LYS A 460 -19.35 14.85 52.50
CA LYS A 460 -20.63 15.59 52.46
C LYS A 460 -21.79 14.78 53.04
N GLN A 461 -21.85 13.47 52.78
CA GLN A 461 -22.85 12.60 53.43
C GLN A 461 -22.65 12.49 54.94
N GLN A 462 -21.40 12.47 55.42
CA GLN A 462 -21.11 12.49 56.85
C GLN A 462 -21.49 13.84 57.50
N GLU A 463 -21.36 14.95 56.78
CA GLU A 463 -21.83 16.27 57.25
C GLU A 463 -23.36 16.38 57.24
N LEU A 464 -24.04 15.89 56.20
CA LEU A 464 -25.51 15.83 56.13
C LEU A 464 -26.11 14.93 57.23
N ASN A 465 -25.51 13.75 57.47
CA ASN A 465 -25.94 12.87 58.55
C ASN A 465 -25.69 13.48 59.95
N LYS A 466 -24.71 14.37 60.10
CA LYS A 466 -24.54 15.14 61.34
C LYS A 466 -25.65 16.18 61.49
N ILE A 467 -26.05 16.87 60.42
CA ILE A 467 -27.10 17.89 60.46
C ILE A 467 -28.48 17.27 60.75
N ASP A 468 -28.81 16.11 60.19
CA ASP A 468 -30.09 15.41 60.46
C ASP A 468 -30.20 14.87 61.90
N VAL A 469 -29.09 14.45 62.51
CA VAL A 469 -29.06 14.02 63.92
C VAL A 469 -29.27 15.19 64.90
N PHE A 470 -29.01 16.43 64.47
CA PHE A 470 -29.20 17.64 65.27
C PHE A 470 -30.43 18.49 64.86
N GLY A 471 -31.16 18.12 63.80
CA GLY A 471 -32.27 18.91 63.22
C GLY A 471 -33.69 18.38 63.46
N GLY A 472 -33.85 17.23 64.13
CA GLY A 472 -35.15 16.66 64.46
C GLY A 472 -35.55 16.91 65.92
N GLY A 473 -35.98 18.13 66.24
CA GLY A 473 -36.46 18.47 67.59
C GLY A 473 -36.79 19.94 67.77
N GLU A 474 -37.83 20.42 67.09
CA GLU A 474 -38.73 21.46 67.63
C GLU A 474 -40.13 20.87 67.82
#